data_AF-A0A6B2GDF0-F1
#
_entry.id   AF-A0A6B2GDF0-F1
#
_cell.length_a   1.000
_cell.length_b   1.000
_cell.length_c   1.000
_cell.angle_alpha   90.00
_cell.angle_beta   90.00
_cell.angle_gamma   90.00
#
_symmetry.space_group_name_H-M   'P 1'
#
loop_
_entity.id
_entity.type
_entity.pdbx_description
1 polymer ?
#
loop_
_entity_poly.entity_id
_entity_poly.type
_entity_poly.pdbx_seq_one_letter_code
_entity_poly.pdbx_strand_id
1 'polypeptide(L)'
;MKRISPFLYSLFIVFFLVGCSNKSDKIPNDLEIHDFVWRGLNEVYFWKAQVPNLDDFKFTNQSQLNSYLKGFNTPESLFESLLFDRNNTDKWSVIFDDYITLENLLNGISLHNGMEFGLVHVSNNNTDIFGYVRYVLP
;
A
#
# COMPACT_ATOMS: atom_id res chain seq x y z
N MET A 1 -39.56 4.48 -38.90
CA MET A 1 -38.68 5.17 -37.93
C MET A 1 -39.37 5.12 -36.57
N LYS A 2 -38.81 4.41 -35.58
CA LYS A 2 -39.44 4.23 -34.26
C LYS A 2 -39.41 5.57 -33.52
N ARG A 3 -40.59 6.11 -33.19
CA ARG A 3 -40.74 7.37 -32.42
C ARG A 3 -40.30 7.11 -30.98
N ILE A 4 -39.13 7.61 -30.62
CA ILE A 4 -38.61 7.52 -29.26
C ILE A 4 -39.50 8.39 -28.36
N SER A 5 -40.00 7.80 -27.28
CA SER A 5 -40.90 8.47 -26.33
C SER A 5 -40.18 9.65 -25.65
N PRO A 6 -40.82 10.82 -25.48
CA PRO A 6 -40.23 11.97 -24.78
C PRO A 6 -39.82 11.65 -23.32
N PHE A 7 -40.36 10.58 -22.73
CA PHE A 7 -39.99 10.10 -21.40
C PHE A 7 -38.55 9.59 -21.32
N LEU A 8 -38.01 9.01 -22.41
CA LEU A 8 -36.63 8.54 -22.48
C LEU A 8 -35.63 9.71 -22.51
N TYR A 9 -36.00 10.84 -23.12
CA TYR A 9 -35.19 12.06 -23.11
C TYR A 9 -35.13 12.70 -21.71
N SER A 10 -36.24 12.66 -20.97
CA SER A 10 -36.29 13.16 -19.59
C SER A 10 -35.40 12.35 -18.64
N LEU A 11 -35.36 11.02 -18.78
CA LEU A 11 -34.50 10.15 -17.97
C LEU A 11 -33.00 10.37 -18.25
N PHE A 12 -32.64 10.66 -19.50
CA PHE A 12 -31.26 10.96 -19.90
C PHE A 12 -30.77 12.31 -19.35
N ILE A 13 -31.65 13.32 -19.26
CA ILE A 13 -31.33 14.65 -18.70
C ILE A 13 -31.08 14.60 -17.19
N VAL A 14 -31.81 13.76 -16.45
CA VAL A 14 -31.60 13.60 -14.99
C VAL A 14 -30.22 13.02 -14.69
N PHE A 15 -29.68 12.17 -15.57
CA PHE A 15 -28.34 11.60 -15.43
C PHE A 15 -27.22 12.65 -15.52
N PHE A 16 -27.42 13.77 -16.23
CA PHE A 16 -26.43 14.85 -16.35
C PHE A 16 -26.40 15.81 -15.15
N LEU A 17 -27.45 15.83 -14.32
CA LEU A 17 -27.53 16.73 -13.16
C LEU A 17 -26.94 16.11 -11.89
N VAL A 18 -26.58 14.83 -11.91
CA VAL A 18 -25.77 14.19 -10.85
C VAL A 18 -24.29 14.44 -11.13
N GLY A 19 -23.92 15.72 -11.23
CA GLY A 19 -22.51 16.11 -11.26
C GLY A 19 -21.92 15.95 -9.87
N CYS A 20 -20.99 15.01 -9.71
CA CYS A 20 -20.23 14.88 -8.48
C CYS A 20 -19.42 16.17 -8.28
N SER A 21 -19.74 16.94 -7.24
CA SER A 21 -18.91 18.09 -6.84
C SER A 21 -17.59 17.52 -6.36
N ASN A 22 -16.51 17.80 -7.10
CA ASN A 22 -15.16 17.56 -6.63
C ASN A 22 -14.97 18.44 -5.39
N LYS A 23 -15.28 17.91 -4.21
CA LYS A 23 -14.70 18.43 -2.99
C LYS A 23 -13.21 18.23 -3.17
N SER A 24 -12.54 19.29 -3.62
CA SER A 24 -11.09 19.39 -3.50
C SER A 24 -10.84 19.48 -2.00
N ASP A 25 -10.85 18.32 -1.38
CA ASP A 25 -10.44 18.13 -0.01
C ASP A 25 -8.98 18.62 0.02
N LYS A 26 -8.75 19.76 0.66
CA LYS A 26 -7.42 20.38 0.71
C LYS A 26 -6.53 19.50 1.59
N ILE A 27 -5.82 18.58 0.95
CA ILE A 27 -4.77 17.78 1.57
C ILE A 27 -3.50 18.65 1.55
N PRO A 28 -2.90 18.94 2.72
CA PRO A 28 -1.61 19.61 2.78
C PRO A 28 -0.52 18.79 2.07
N ASN A 29 0.40 19.44 1.35
CA ASN A 29 1.46 18.76 0.61
C ASN A 29 2.32 17.83 1.50
N ASP A 30 2.51 18.19 2.77
CA ASP A 30 3.23 17.38 3.76
C ASP A 30 2.50 16.08 4.15
N LEU A 31 1.19 16.00 3.91
CA LEU A 31 0.36 14.84 4.21
C LEU A 31 -0.08 14.07 2.97
N GLU A 32 0.27 14.52 1.77
CA GLU A 32 -0.17 13.89 0.52
C GLU A 32 0.20 12.40 0.48
N ILE A 33 1.44 12.05 0.85
CA ILE A 33 1.90 10.65 0.85
C ILE A 33 1.21 9.86 1.97
N HIS A 34 1.01 10.44 3.15
CA HIS A 34 0.29 9.80 4.25
C HIS A 34 -1.17 9.49 3.87
N ASP A 35 -1.83 10.45 3.21
CA ASP A 35 -3.20 10.30 2.72
C ASP A 35 -3.28 9.23 1.62
N PHE A 36 -2.32 9.22 0.70
CA PHE A 36 -2.21 8.17 -0.32
C PHE A 36 -2.08 6.77 0.30
N VAL A 37 -1.20 6.59 1.30
CA VAL A 37 -1.02 5.31 1.99
C VAL A 37 -2.31 4.87 2.68
N TRP A 38 -2.95 5.77 3.44
CA TRP A 38 -4.19 5.45 4.14
C TRP A 38 -5.31 5.08 3.16
N ARG A 39 -5.51 5.86 2.08
CA ARG A 39 -6.52 5.60 1.06
C ARG A 39 -6.26 4.30 0.32
N GLY A 40 -5.01 4.02 -0.04
CA GLY A 40 -4.63 2.76 -0.67
C GLY A 40 -5.00 1.57 0.19
N LEU A 41 -4.65 1.60 1.47
CA LEU A 41 -5.04 0.54 2.40
C LEU A 41 -6.56 0.48 2.61
N ASN A 42 -7.23 1.61 2.78
CA ASN A 42 -8.69 1.63 2.96
C ASN A 42 -9.42 1.06 1.72
N GLU A 43 -8.91 1.22 0.51
CA GLU A 43 -9.58 0.74 -0.71
C GLU A 43 -9.30 -0.74 -0.98
N VAL A 44 -8.04 -1.19 -0.91
CA VAL A 44 -7.64 -2.50 -1.44
C VAL A 44 -7.12 -3.48 -0.39
N TYR A 45 -6.98 -3.07 0.88
CA TYR A 45 -6.39 -3.94 1.89
C TYR A 45 -7.32 -5.10 2.27
N PHE A 46 -6.82 -6.33 2.13
CA PHE A 46 -7.59 -7.54 2.39
C PHE A 46 -8.12 -7.63 3.84
N TRP A 47 -7.32 -7.22 4.83
CA TRP A 47 -7.67 -7.29 6.26
C TRP A 47 -8.27 -5.99 6.80
N LYS A 48 -8.79 -5.11 5.93
CA LYS A 48 -9.40 -3.83 6.30
C LYS A 48 -10.42 -3.97 7.44
N ALA A 49 -11.25 -5.02 7.40
CA ALA A 49 -12.33 -5.24 8.38
C ALA A 49 -11.82 -5.42 9.82
N GLN A 50 -10.56 -5.79 10.01
CA GLN A 50 -9.93 -6.01 11.31
C GLN A 50 -9.15 -4.79 11.81
N VAL A 51 -9.07 -3.71 11.02
CA VAL A 51 -8.29 -2.50 11.33
C VAL A 51 -9.25 -1.32 11.48
N PRO A 52 -9.63 -0.93 12.71
CA PRO A 52 -10.63 0.12 12.94
C PRO A 52 -10.26 1.49 12.34
N ASN A 53 -8.97 1.77 12.17
CA ASN A 53 -8.51 3.02 11.56
C ASN A 53 -8.67 3.05 10.03
N LEU A 54 -9.01 1.92 9.39
CA LEU A 54 -9.34 1.82 7.97
C LEU A 54 -10.85 1.68 7.72
N ASP A 55 -11.70 1.89 8.73
CA ASP A 55 -13.15 1.85 8.54
C ASP A 55 -13.64 3.07 7.72
N ASP A 56 -14.56 2.85 6.78
CA ASP A 56 -15.10 3.89 5.89
C ASP A 56 -15.83 5.01 6.62
N PHE A 57 -16.32 4.74 7.83
CA PHE A 57 -16.98 5.69 8.71
C PHE A 57 -16.09 6.18 9.85
N LYS A 58 -14.81 5.78 9.88
CA LYS A 58 -13.86 6.18 10.93
C LYS A 58 -13.68 7.70 11.01
N PHE A 59 -13.54 8.34 9.86
CA PHE A 59 -13.32 9.78 9.75
C PHE A 59 -14.49 10.42 9.01
N THR A 60 -15.14 11.40 9.62
CA THR A 60 -16.32 12.05 9.05
C THR A 60 -15.96 13.02 7.91
N ASN A 61 -14.72 13.50 7.87
CA ASN A 61 -14.23 14.42 6.84
C ASN A 61 -12.69 14.41 6.73
N GLN A 62 -12.17 14.98 5.64
CA GLN A 62 -10.72 15.07 5.41
C GLN A 62 -9.96 15.76 6.54
N SER A 63 -10.52 16.78 7.20
CA SER A 63 -9.81 17.48 8.28
C SER A 63 -9.52 16.57 9.47
N GLN A 64 -10.43 15.65 9.79
CA GLN A 64 -10.22 14.65 10.84
C GLN A 64 -9.15 13.64 10.43
N LEU A 65 -9.20 13.15 9.19
CA LEU A 65 -8.18 12.27 8.64
C LEU A 65 -6.80 12.94 8.68
N ASN A 66 -6.68 14.16 8.15
CA ASN A 66 -5.43 14.95 8.20
C ASN A 66 -4.90 15.10 9.63
N SER A 67 -5.77 15.25 10.63
CA SER A 67 -5.36 15.37 12.03
C SER A 67 -4.79 14.06 12.57
N TYR A 68 -5.34 12.92 12.15
CA TYR A 68 -4.79 11.59 12.44
C TYR A 68 -3.45 11.38 11.73
N LEU A 69 -3.36 11.71 10.43
CA LEU A 69 -2.15 11.52 9.64
C LEU A 69 -0.95 12.32 10.17
N LYS A 70 -1.18 13.52 10.72
CA LYS A 70 -0.14 14.34 11.38
C LYS A 70 0.50 13.69 12.61
N GLY A 71 -0.10 12.62 13.16
CA GLY A 71 0.45 11.88 14.28
C GLY A 71 1.63 10.98 13.91
N PHE A 72 1.91 10.80 12.61
CA PHE A 72 2.94 9.91 12.11
C PHE A 72 4.12 10.71 11.57
N ASN A 73 5.33 10.26 11.88
CA ASN A 73 6.55 10.91 11.43
C ASN A 73 6.87 10.58 9.97
N THR A 74 6.51 9.37 9.53
CA THR A 74 6.76 8.91 8.17
C THR A 74 5.59 8.07 7.63
N PRO A 75 5.41 8.00 6.29
CA PRO A 75 4.38 7.15 5.67
C PRO A 75 4.54 5.66 6.00
N GLU A 76 5.75 5.17 6.19
CA GLU A 76 6.04 3.78 6.55
C GLU A 76 5.56 3.49 7.98
N SER A 77 5.75 4.43 8.92
CA SER A 77 5.24 4.28 10.28
C SER A 77 3.70 4.24 10.32
N LEU A 78 3.05 5.03 9.46
CA LEU A 78 1.60 4.96 9.25
C LEU A 78 1.19 3.61 8.66
N PHE A 79 1.84 3.19 7.58
CA PHE A 79 1.57 1.93 6.90
C PHE A 79 1.64 0.74 7.88
N GLU A 80 2.73 0.61 8.63
CA GLU A 80 2.92 -0.47 9.60
C GLU A 80 1.87 -0.43 10.73
N SER A 81 1.43 0.76 11.15
CA SER A 81 0.37 0.90 12.17
C SER A 81 -1.01 0.44 11.69
N LEU A 82 -1.21 0.34 10.38
CA LEU A 82 -2.47 -0.01 9.73
C LEU A 82 -2.51 -1.48 9.27
N LEU A 83 -1.45 -2.26 9.48
CA LEU A 83 -1.43 -3.68 9.14
C LEU A 83 -2.03 -4.54 10.25
N PHE A 84 -2.85 -5.51 9.87
CA PHE A 84 -3.42 -6.47 10.79
C PHE A 84 -2.40 -7.54 11.18
N ASP A 85 -2.01 -7.55 12.46
CA ASP A 85 -1.19 -8.62 13.06
C ASP A 85 0.07 -8.94 12.21
N ARG A 86 0.89 -7.91 12.03
CA ARG A 86 2.10 -7.89 11.18
C ARG A 86 3.02 -9.11 11.35
N ASN A 87 3.14 -9.63 12.57
CA ASN A 87 4.09 -10.68 12.88
C ASN A 87 3.57 -12.10 12.59
N ASN A 88 2.25 -12.31 12.58
CA ASN A 88 1.70 -13.66 12.44
C ASN A 88 0.81 -13.82 11.21
N THR A 89 0.02 -12.79 10.87
CA THR A 89 -0.99 -12.85 9.81
C THR A 89 -0.53 -12.12 8.55
N ASP A 90 -0.30 -10.80 8.62
CA ASP A 90 0.10 -10.01 7.45
C ASP A 90 1.60 -9.69 7.41
N LYS A 91 2.37 -10.70 7.00
CA LYS A 91 3.81 -10.59 6.76
C LYS A 91 4.19 -10.20 5.32
N TRP A 92 3.20 -9.94 4.45
CA TRP A 92 3.42 -9.82 3.00
C TRP A 92 3.14 -8.42 2.47
N SER A 93 2.29 -7.65 3.14
CA SER A 93 2.11 -6.23 2.81
C SER A 93 3.41 -5.48 2.99
N VAL A 94 3.83 -4.75 1.96
CA VAL A 94 5.09 -4.00 1.96
C VAL A 94 4.87 -2.66 1.26
N ILE A 95 5.65 -1.67 1.68
CA ILE A 95 5.74 -0.36 1.04
C ILE A 95 7.22 -0.12 0.70
N PHE A 96 7.47 0.55 -0.42
CA PHE A 96 8.80 0.88 -0.89
C PHE A 96 8.90 2.39 -1.13
N ASP A 97 10.05 2.95 -0.82
CA ASP A 97 10.41 4.33 -1.11
C ASP A 97 10.79 4.54 -2.58
N ASP A 98 11.43 3.53 -3.18
CA ASP A 98 11.87 3.55 -4.58
C ASP A 98 11.05 2.62 -5.47
N TYR A 99 10.37 3.23 -6.46
CA TYR A 99 9.58 2.50 -7.44
C TYR A 99 10.43 1.55 -8.30
N ILE A 100 11.70 1.89 -8.56
CA ILE A 100 12.59 1.07 -9.39
C ILE A 100 12.92 -0.23 -8.65
N THR A 101 13.16 -0.13 -7.34
CA THR A 101 13.37 -1.29 -6.47
C THR A 101 12.15 -2.22 -6.47
N LEU A 102 10.94 -1.67 -6.32
CA LEU A 102 9.70 -2.45 -6.39
C LEU A 102 9.50 -3.09 -7.77
N GLU A 103 9.68 -2.34 -8.85
CA GLU A 103 9.53 -2.84 -10.22
C GLU A 103 10.52 -3.97 -10.53
N ASN A 104 11.77 -3.82 -10.12
CA ASN A 104 12.78 -4.87 -10.26
C ASN A 104 12.37 -6.13 -9.50
N LEU A 105 11.91 -5.99 -8.25
CA LEU A 105 11.44 -7.13 -7.46
C LEU A 105 10.26 -7.86 -8.13
N LEU A 106 9.27 -7.12 -8.64
CA LEU A 106 8.11 -7.68 -9.34
C LEU A 106 8.48 -8.35 -10.66
N ASN A 107 9.53 -7.87 -11.34
CA ASN A 107 10.09 -8.49 -12.54
C ASN A 107 11.09 -9.62 -12.23
N GLY A 108 11.33 -9.94 -10.97
CA GLY A 108 12.31 -10.96 -10.55
C GLY A 108 13.76 -10.56 -10.81
N ILE A 109 14.04 -9.27 -10.99
CA ILE A 109 15.38 -8.73 -11.19
C ILE A 109 16.02 -8.51 -9.82
N SER A 110 17.15 -9.16 -9.59
CA SER A 110 17.97 -8.95 -8.39
C SER A 110 19.44 -8.81 -8.78
N LEU A 111 20.16 -7.94 -8.06
CA LEU A 111 21.60 -7.79 -8.24
C LEU A 111 22.31 -8.77 -7.31
N HIS A 112 22.98 -9.77 -7.88
CA HIS A 112 23.81 -10.71 -7.14
C HIS A 112 25.16 -10.90 -7.84
N ASN A 113 26.21 -11.24 -7.09
CA ASN A 113 27.53 -11.58 -7.64
C ASN A 113 27.55 -12.96 -8.34
N GLY A 114 26.40 -13.63 -8.42
CA GLY A 114 26.23 -14.93 -9.07
C GLY A 114 26.67 -16.14 -8.23
N MET A 115 27.15 -15.91 -7.00
CA MET A 115 27.64 -16.95 -6.10
C MET A 115 26.56 -17.38 -5.11
N GLU A 116 26.21 -18.66 -5.12
CA GLU A 116 25.48 -19.29 -4.01
C GLU A 116 26.50 -19.89 -3.04
N PHE A 117 26.44 -19.50 -1.76
CA PHE A 117 27.34 -19.98 -0.72
C PHE A 117 26.58 -20.50 0.50
N GLY A 118 27.19 -21.44 1.23
CA GLY A 118 26.73 -21.94 2.52
C GLY A 118 27.67 -21.51 3.64
N LEU A 119 27.13 -21.33 4.85
CA LEU A 119 27.88 -21.02 6.07
C LEU A 119 27.65 -22.13 7.12
N VAL A 120 28.71 -22.58 7.77
CA VAL A 120 28.67 -23.62 8.82
C VAL A 120 29.54 -23.20 9.99
N HIS A 121 29.08 -23.42 11.23
CA HIS A 121 29.89 -23.18 12.42
C HIS A 121 30.98 -24.26 12.57
N VAL A 122 32.22 -23.82 12.85
CA VAL A 122 33.40 -24.71 12.95
C VAL A 122 33.45 -25.45 14.29
N SER A 123 32.90 -24.86 15.36
CA SER A 123 32.82 -25.49 16.68
C SER A 123 31.52 -25.13 17.41
N ASN A 124 31.22 -25.86 18.48
CA ASN A 124 30.08 -25.61 19.37
C ASN A 124 30.14 -24.26 20.11
N ASN A 125 31.23 -23.49 19.99
CA ASN A 125 31.40 -22.19 20.64
C ASN A 125 30.92 -20.99 19.78
N ASN A 126 30.22 -21.24 18.67
CA ASN A 126 29.41 -20.28 17.89
C ASN A 126 30.11 -19.03 17.30
N THR A 127 31.42 -18.83 17.46
CA THR A 127 32.13 -17.66 16.92
C THR A 127 32.75 -17.89 15.54
N ASP A 128 33.21 -19.12 15.29
CA ASP A 128 33.98 -19.43 14.09
C ASP A 128 33.04 -19.98 13.00
N ILE A 129 33.02 -19.32 11.84
CA ILE A 129 32.15 -19.66 10.70
C ILE A 129 33.02 -19.98 9.49
N PHE A 130 32.76 -21.13 8.87
CA PHE A 130 33.35 -21.58 7.62
C PHE A 130 32.33 -21.39 6.48
N GLY A 131 32.75 -20.71 5.41
CA GLY A 131 31.94 -20.50 4.21
C GLY A 131 32.44 -21.33 3.03
N TYR A 132 31.54 -21.92 2.26
CA TYR A 132 31.87 -22.66 1.04
C TYR A 132 30.94 -22.28 -0.11
N VAL A 133 31.49 -22.24 -1.32
CA VAL A 133 30.72 -21.95 -2.54
C VAL A 133 30.03 -23.22 -3.02
N ARG A 134 28.72 -23.12 -3.25
CA ARG A 134 27.87 -24.21 -3.74
C ARG A 134 27.68 -24.13 -5.24
N TYR A 135 27.54 -22.93 -5.77
CA TYR A 135 27.26 -22.69 -7.18
C TYR A 135 27.73 -21.30 -7.61
N VAL A 136 28.19 -21.18 -8.85
CA VAL A 136 28.54 -19.90 -9.49
C VAL A 136 27.82 -19.85 -10.83
N LEU A 137 26.99 -18.83 -11.02
CA LEU A 137 26.34 -18.57 -12.31
C LEU A 137 27.42 -18.30 -13.38
N PRO A 138 27.30 -18.91 -14.57
CA PRO A 138 28.30 -18.81 -15.64
C PRO A 138 28.44 -17.41 -16.24
#